data_AF-A0A820IX01-F1
#
_entry.id   AF-A0A820IX01-F1
#
_cell.length_a   1.000
_cell.length_b   1.000
_cell.length_c   1.000
_cell.angle_alpha   90.00
_cell.angle_beta   90.00
_cell.angle_gamma   90.00
#
_symmetry.space_group_name_H-M   'P 1'
#
loop_
_entity.id
_entity.type
_entity.pdbx_description
1 polymer ?
#
loop_
_entity_poly.entity_id
_entity_poly.type
_entity_poly.pdbx_seq_one_letter_code
_entity_poly.pdbx_strand_id
1 'polypeptide(L)'
;DTIDKPLFFARKFDPTIDETILDWLDEKISRRDLSNTAFYLQNIYHINDDENNLNKLLKLIDSYARTILIDYQEHRRNCFRNDTIQLEQIHSIFQSSLYQGYSLQYKYNDGEQIEILIRLNSFTTINSQQVKRFEIGQGLDSKEIVFIDRSRTFMEPKLVKVLIEWESMTDNDTSLVINSPSGAVLQRVKLLPSIEPLIIDVVFPVVSSPEMIGIWQMSIIKENHENFLASLNFVVLLSDEDQTLHIRYLTILKKFWSISNMCTTNINSSLCNDLSNQTKIIASSDCFQQRWSYFFYDIKSDW
;
A
#
# COMPACT_ATOMS: atom_id res chain seq x y z
N ASP A 1 -10.32 12.81 -40.66
CA ASP A 1 -11.59 13.51 -40.39
C ASP A 1 -11.78 14.06 -38.96
N THR A 2 -10.70 14.46 -38.27
CA THR A 2 -10.77 15.08 -36.93
C THR A 2 -9.95 16.36 -36.78
N ILE A 3 -9.22 16.77 -37.82
CA ILE A 3 -8.16 17.80 -37.70
C ILE A 3 -8.71 19.21 -37.42
N ASP A 4 -9.99 19.49 -37.73
CA ASP A 4 -10.58 20.84 -37.58
C ASP A 4 -11.81 20.91 -36.65
N LYS A 5 -12.05 19.89 -35.81
CA LYS A 5 -13.21 19.91 -34.89
C LYS A 5 -12.80 20.39 -33.50
N PRO A 6 -13.53 21.35 -32.89
CA PRO A 6 -13.29 21.72 -31.51
C PRO A 6 -13.60 20.52 -30.59
N LEU A 7 -12.65 20.19 -29.71
CA LEU A 7 -12.76 19.13 -28.71
C LEU A 7 -12.95 19.77 -27.33
N PHE A 8 -14.01 19.36 -26.63
CA PHE A 8 -14.38 19.94 -25.33
C PHE A 8 -14.18 18.98 -24.15
N PHE A 9 -14.12 17.67 -24.42
CA PHE A 9 -14.02 16.64 -23.40
C PHE A 9 -13.02 15.56 -23.79
N ALA A 10 -12.30 15.07 -22.79
CA ALA A 10 -11.50 13.87 -22.83
C ALA A 10 -12.01 12.90 -21.76
N ARG A 11 -11.69 11.61 -21.88
CA ARG A 11 -12.15 10.58 -20.92
C ARG A 11 -11.04 9.60 -20.58
N LYS A 12 -11.28 8.86 -19.50
CA LYS A 12 -10.37 7.86 -18.88
C LYS A 12 -9.22 8.51 -18.12
N PHE A 13 -9.57 9.37 -17.18
CA PHE A 13 -8.65 9.79 -16.13
C PHE A 13 -8.91 8.91 -14.91
N ASP A 14 -7.85 8.30 -14.38
CA ASP A 14 -7.91 7.48 -13.17
C ASP A 14 -6.82 7.99 -12.21
N PRO A 15 -7.20 8.62 -11.09
CA PRO A 15 -6.25 9.17 -10.12
C PRO A 15 -5.40 8.09 -9.43
N THR A 16 -5.79 6.81 -9.48
CA THR A 16 -4.93 5.70 -9.02
C THR A 16 -3.81 5.36 -10.01
N ILE A 17 -3.87 5.88 -11.23
CA ILE A 17 -2.88 5.64 -12.29
C ILE A 17 -2.00 6.88 -12.45
N ASP A 18 -2.62 8.03 -12.69
CA ASP A 18 -1.93 9.32 -12.83
C ASP A 18 -2.84 10.45 -12.35
N GLU A 19 -2.63 10.88 -11.11
CA GLU A 19 -3.27 12.06 -10.53
C GLU A 19 -2.63 13.36 -11.06
N THR A 20 -1.37 13.32 -11.50
CA THR A 20 -0.63 14.53 -11.88
C THR A 20 -1.19 15.19 -13.14
N ILE A 21 -1.71 14.39 -14.07
CA ILE A 21 -2.38 14.92 -15.26
C ILE A 21 -3.73 15.55 -14.94
N LEU A 22 -4.45 15.02 -13.94
CA LEU A 22 -5.71 15.60 -13.45
C LEU A 22 -5.43 16.96 -12.81
N ASP A 23 -4.44 17.01 -11.92
CA ASP A 23 -4.02 18.24 -11.25
C ASP A 23 -3.59 19.30 -12.26
N TRP A 24 -2.77 18.93 -13.24
CA TRP A 24 -2.36 19.83 -14.31
C TRP A 24 -3.56 20.36 -15.12
N LEU A 25 -4.51 19.49 -15.47
CA LEU A 25 -5.67 19.88 -16.26
C LEU A 25 -6.56 20.85 -15.47
N ASP A 26 -6.80 20.56 -14.19
CA ASP A 26 -7.60 21.40 -13.30
C ASP A 26 -6.94 22.75 -13.05
N GLU A 27 -5.63 22.80 -12.84
CA GLU A 27 -4.88 24.07 -12.73
C GLU A 27 -5.02 24.92 -14.01
N LYS A 28 -4.94 24.30 -15.19
CA LYS A 28 -5.06 25.02 -16.47
C LYS A 28 -6.46 25.57 -16.72
N ILE A 29 -7.50 24.81 -16.34
CA ILE A 29 -8.89 25.20 -16.58
C ILE A 29 -9.36 26.19 -15.50
N SER A 30 -9.13 25.88 -14.22
CA SER A 30 -9.67 26.64 -13.09
C SER A 30 -8.81 27.84 -12.66
N ARG A 31 -7.51 27.86 -13.04
CA ARG A 31 -6.50 28.81 -12.55
C ARG A 31 -6.35 28.84 -11.03
N ARG A 32 -6.77 27.78 -10.33
CA ARG A 32 -6.56 27.62 -8.90
C ARG A 32 -5.26 26.86 -8.67
N ASP A 33 -4.55 27.22 -7.61
CA ASP A 33 -3.41 26.46 -7.14
C ASP A 33 -3.91 25.29 -6.30
N LEU A 34 -3.67 24.07 -6.80
CA LEU A 34 -4.06 22.81 -6.16
C LEU A 34 -2.85 22.06 -5.59
N SER A 35 -1.70 22.74 -5.43
CA SER A 35 -0.44 22.13 -4.98
C SER A 35 -0.47 21.52 -3.57
N ASN A 36 -1.53 21.75 -2.79
CA ASN A 36 -1.68 21.21 -1.43
C ASN A 36 -2.51 19.93 -1.31
N THR A 37 -3.04 19.39 -2.40
CA THR A 37 -3.95 18.23 -2.42
C THR A 37 -3.30 17.02 -3.09
N ALA A 38 -2.16 16.58 -2.55
CA ALA A 38 -1.34 15.53 -3.16
C ALA A 38 -1.78 14.10 -2.79
N PHE A 39 -2.94 13.94 -2.15
CA PHE A 39 -3.46 12.66 -1.71
C PHE A 39 -4.76 12.34 -2.44
N TYR A 40 -4.83 11.11 -2.93
CA TYR A 40 -6.07 10.51 -3.42
C TYR A 40 -6.45 9.33 -2.53
N LEU A 41 -7.69 9.33 -2.05
CA LEU A 41 -8.25 8.25 -1.23
C LEU A 41 -9.30 7.50 -2.04
N GLN A 42 -9.12 6.19 -2.17
CA GLN A 42 -10.11 5.31 -2.79
C GLN A 42 -10.73 4.41 -1.74
N ASN A 43 -12.03 4.54 -1.51
CA ASN A 43 -12.75 3.61 -0.63
C ASN A 43 -12.76 2.20 -1.27
N ILE A 44 -12.27 1.21 -0.53
CA ILE A 44 -12.21 -0.19 -0.94
C ILE A 44 -13.06 -1.11 -0.05
N TYR A 45 -13.68 -0.55 0.99
CA TYR A 45 -14.60 -1.24 1.89
C TYR A 45 -15.41 -0.20 2.66
N HIS A 46 -16.72 -0.42 2.73
CA HIS A 46 -17.64 0.24 3.64
C HIS A 46 -18.41 -0.80 4.45
N ILE A 47 -18.78 -0.48 5.69
CA ILE A 47 -19.59 -1.33 6.56
C ILE A 47 -20.96 -1.74 6.01
N ASN A 48 -21.47 -1.00 5.03
CA ASN A 48 -22.75 -1.28 4.40
C ASN A 48 -22.59 -2.25 3.21
N ASP A 49 -21.36 -2.57 2.84
CA ASP A 49 -21.05 -3.63 1.88
C ASP A 49 -21.25 -4.99 2.55
N ASP A 50 -21.50 -6.03 1.75
CA ASP A 50 -21.57 -7.40 2.27
C ASP A 50 -20.25 -7.75 2.99
N GLU A 51 -20.31 -8.18 4.26
CA GLU A 51 -19.14 -8.58 5.06
C GLU A 51 -18.31 -9.68 4.38
N ASN A 52 -18.91 -10.44 3.46
CA ASN A 52 -18.22 -11.41 2.62
C ASN A 52 -17.26 -10.77 1.61
N ASN A 53 -17.40 -9.47 1.32
CA ASN A 53 -16.54 -8.70 0.42
C ASN A 53 -15.21 -8.29 1.05
N LEU A 54 -15.10 -8.31 2.38
CA LEU A 54 -13.84 -8.03 3.05
C LEU A 54 -12.89 -9.21 2.80
N ASN A 55 -11.97 -9.01 1.85
CA ASN A 55 -10.98 -10.02 1.51
C ASN A 55 -10.10 -10.36 2.74
N LYS A 56 -9.48 -11.55 2.73
CA LYS A 56 -8.68 -12.03 3.88
C LYS A 56 -7.55 -11.06 4.26
N LEU A 57 -6.95 -10.38 3.29
CA LEU A 57 -5.91 -9.40 3.54
C LEU A 57 -6.44 -8.21 4.35
N LEU A 58 -7.57 -7.63 3.96
CA LEU A 58 -8.17 -6.50 4.66
C LEU A 58 -8.62 -6.89 6.07
N LYS A 59 -9.10 -8.13 6.28
CA LYS A 59 -9.35 -8.68 7.62
C LYS A 59 -8.09 -8.71 8.49
N LEU A 60 -6.95 -9.12 7.91
CA LEU A 60 -5.67 -9.13 8.62
C LEU A 60 -5.14 -7.73 8.91
N ILE A 61 -5.33 -6.79 7.99
CA ILE A 61 -4.96 -5.38 8.19
C ILE A 61 -5.84 -4.75 9.28
N ASP A 62 -7.16 -5.01 9.29
CA ASP A 62 -8.07 -4.60 10.37
C ASP A 62 -7.64 -5.20 11.71
N SER A 63 -7.38 -6.51 11.77
CA SER A 63 -6.88 -7.16 12.99
C SER A 63 -5.58 -6.51 13.48
N TYR A 64 -4.65 -6.22 12.56
CA TYR A 64 -3.40 -5.53 12.90
C TYR A 64 -3.66 -4.15 13.51
N ALA A 65 -4.51 -3.33 12.90
CA ALA A 65 -4.86 -2.01 13.44
C ALA A 65 -5.55 -2.12 14.81
N ARG A 66 -6.49 -3.06 14.96
CA ARG A 66 -7.18 -3.34 16.23
C ARG A 66 -6.22 -3.74 17.34
N THR A 67 -5.16 -4.51 17.06
CA THR A 67 -4.17 -4.85 18.10
C THR A 67 -3.51 -3.62 18.69
N ILE A 68 -3.34 -2.56 17.89
CA ILE A 68 -2.74 -1.31 18.33
C ILE A 68 -3.77 -0.43 19.04
N LEU A 69 -5.02 -0.44 18.59
CA LEU A 69 -6.10 0.20 19.34
C LEU A 69 -6.22 -0.39 20.75
N ILE A 70 -6.25 -1.72 20.86
CA ILE A 70 -6.28 -2.44 22.16
C ILE A 70 -5.08 -2.06 23.02
N ASP A 71 -3.88 -2.11 22.46
CA ASP A 71 -2.64 -1.70 23.16
C ASP A 71 -2.75 -0.26 23.67
N TYR A 72 -3.35 0.64 22.88
CA TYR A 72 -3.63 2.01 23.26
C TYR A 72 -4.66 2.12 24.39
N GLN A 73 -5.73 1.30 24.39
CA GLN A 73 -6.71 1.27 25.48
C GLN A 73 -6.08 0.78 26.79
N GLU A 74 -5.30 -0.30 26.73
CA GLU A 74 -4.69 -0.95 27.90
C GLU A 74 -3.66 -0.04 28.58
N HIS A 75 -2.79 0.59 27.79
CA HIS A 75 -1.76 1.50 28.31
C HIS A 75 -2.34 2.86 28.73
N ARG A 76 -3.54 3.23 28.25
CA ARG A 76 -4.18 4.52 28.56
C ARG A 76 -5.63 4.32 28.96
N ARG A 77 -5.84 4.00 30.25
CA ARG A 77 -7.13 3.77 30.94
C ARG A 77 -8.23 4.83 30.73
N ASN A 78 -7.96 5.94 30.04
CA ASN A 78 -8.89 7.04 29.78
C ASN A 78 -9.07 7.38 28.30
N CYS A 79 -8.32 6.76 27.36
CA CYS A 79 -8.44 7.10 25.94
C CYS A 79 -9.66 6.46 25.30
N PHE A 80 -9.89 5.18 25.59
CA PHE A 80 -11.01 4.44 25.06
C PHE A 80 -11.58 3.53 26.15
N ARG A 81 -12.61 3.95 26.88
CA ARG A 81 -13.18 3.18 28.01
C ARG A 81 -14.39 2.39 27.55
N ASN A 82 -14.29 1.05 27.54
CA ASN A 82 -15.42 0.11 27.44
C ASN A 82 -16.27 0.13 26.16
N ASP A 83 -15.90 0.87 25.11
CA ASP A 83 -16.80 1.00 23.97
C ASP A 83 -16.44 0.07 22.81
N THR A 84 -17.48 -0.27 22.05
CA THR A 84 -17.37 -1.09 20.85
C THR A 84 -16.67 -0.29 19.76
N ILE A 85 -15.53 -0.81 19.29
CA ILE A 85 -14.80 -0.27 18.15
C ILE A 85 -15.28 -1.01 16.90
N GLN A 86 -15.99 -0.30 16.02
CA GLN A 86 -16.55 -0.83 14.79
C GLN A 86 -15.78 -0.27 13.59
N LEU A 87 -15.34 -1.14 12.68
CA LEU A 87 -14.70 -0.72 11.44
C LEU A 87 -15.78 -0.18 10.50
N GLU A 88 -15.67 1.09 10.11
CA GLU A 88 -16.62 1.75 9.21
C GLU A 88 -16.15 1.64 7.76
N GLN A 89 -14.90 2.02 7.48
CA GLN A 89 -14.39 2.14 6.13
C GLN A 89 -12.89 1.84 6.04
N ILE A 90 -12.45 1.36 4.88
CA ILE A 90 -11.03 1.26 4.53
C ILE A 90 -10.80 2.00 3.21
N HIS A 91 -9.78 2.85 3.18
CA HIS A 91 -9.33 3.54 1.99
C HIS A 91 -7.94 3.06 1.59
N SER A 92 -7.73 2.83 0.29
CA SER A 92 -6.39 2.86 -0.30
C SER A 92 -5.94 4.30 -0.43
N ILE A 93 -4.71 4.59 -0.02
CA ILE A 93 -4.14 5.95 -0.08
C ILE A 93 -3.06 6.00 -1.15
N PHE A 94 -3.17 7.00 -2.00
CA PHE A 94 -2.18 7.34 -3.01
C PHE A 94 -1.64 8.73 -2.71
N GLN A 95 -0.33 8.91 -2.89
CA GLN A 95 0.30 10.21 -2.83
C GLN A 95 1.11 10.41 -4.11
N SER A 96 0.76 11.41 -4.91
CA SER A 96 1.39 11.65 -6.22
C SER A 96 1.38 10.40 -7.09
N SER A 97 0.22 9.74 -7.21
CA SER A 97 0.02 8.46 -7.93
C SER A 97 0.75 7.24 -7.38
N LEU A 98 1.47 7.36 -6.26
CA LEU A 98 2.16 6.24 -5.61
C LEU A 98 1.33 5.71 -4.45
N TYR A 99 1.04 4.41 -4.46
CA TYR A 99 0.35 3.74 -3.37
C TYR A 99 1.17 3.82 -2.06
N GLN A 100 0.56 4.35 -1.00
CA GLN A 100 1.19 4.56 0.31
C GLN A 100 0.77 3.51 1.34
N GLY A 101 -0.43 2.94 1.20
CA GLY A 101 -1.00 2.00 2.16
C GLY A 101 -2.49 2.21 2.37
N TYR A 102 -2.95 1.97 3.60
CA TYR A 102 -4.36 1.99 3.97
C TYR A 102 -4.67 3.04 5.03
N SER A 103 -5.82 3.69 4.92
CA SER A 103 -6.49 4.36 6.03
C SER A 103 -7.65 3.48 6.50
N LEU A 104 -7.74 3.26 7.81
CA LEU A 104 -8.84 2.53 8.44
C LEU A 104 -9.60 3.48 9.36
N GLN A 105 -10.89 3.63 9.09
CA GLN A 105 -11.78 4.45 9.88
C GLN A 105 -12.60 3.55 10.81
N TYR A 106 -12.57 3.87 12.09
CA TYR A 106 -13.33 3.22 13.13
C TYR A 106 -14.33 4.19 13.73
N LYS A 107 -15.55 3.72 13.97
CA LYS A 107 -16.49 4.38 14.85
C LYS A 107 -16.26 3.91 16.28
N TYR A 108 -16.25 4.86 17.19
CA TYR A 108 -16.13 4.66 18.62
C TYR A 108 -17.08 5.64 19.32
N ASN A 109 -17.94 5.17 20.22
CA ASN A 109 -19.01 5.98 20.84
C ASN A 109 -20.02 6.60 19.86
N ASP A 110 -21.01 7.31 20.43
CA ASP A 110 -22.08 8.00 19.70
C ASP A 110 -21.54 9.20 18.89
N GLY A 111 -20.83 8.90 17.80
CA GLY A 111 -20.42 9.85 16.77
C GLY A 111 -18.93 10.18 16.71
N GLU A 112 -18.09 9.63 17.58
CA GLU A 112 -16.63 9.83 17.46
C GLU A 112 -16.04 8.83 16.47
N GLN A 113 -15.02 9.27 15.75
CA GLN A 113 -14.34 8.46 14.76
C GLN A 113 -12.84 8.55 14.96
N ILE A 114 -12.19 7.41 14.82
CA ILE A 114 -10.74 7.25 14.87
C ILE A 114 -10.30 6.84 13.48
N GLU A 115 -9.24 7.44 12.99
CA GLU A 115 -8.63 7.04 11.72
C GLU A 115 -7.19 6.62 11.95
N ILE A 116 -6.81 5.49 11.39
CA ILE A 116 -5.47 4.91 11.50
C ILE A 116 -4.84 4.84 10.12
N LEU A 117 -3.64 5.39 10.01
CA LEU A 117 -2.81 5.32 8.83
C LEU A 117 -1.81 4.17 8.93
N ILE A 118 -1.97 3.17 8.06
CA ILE A 118 -1.03 2.05 7.90
C ILE A 118 -0.29 2.23 6.59
N ARG A 119 1.03 2.47 6.66
CA ARG A 119 1.88 2.65 5.49
C ARG A 119 2.73 1.42 5.20
N LEU A 120 2.96 1.20 3.91
CA LEU A 120 3.95 0.24 3.45
C LEU A 120 5.35 0.78 3.82
N ASN A 121 6.16 0.00 4.53
CA ASN A 121 7.54 0.40 4.75
C ASN A 121 8.30 0.35 3.40
N SER A 122 9.13 1.35 3.12
CA SER A 122 9.88 1.39 1.87
C SER A 122 10.89 0.23 1.81
N PHE A 123 10.57 -0.79 1.01
CA PHE A 123 11.42 -1.97 0.78
C PHE A 123 11.85 -2.13 -0.66
N THR A 124 11.56 -1.15 -1.52
CA THR A 124 12.15 -1.11 -2.85
C THR A 124 13.44 -0.32 -2.78
N THR A 125 14.55 -0.98 -3.10
CA THR A 125 15.86 -0.33 -3.24
C THR A 125 16.23 -0.42 -4.71
N ILE A 126 16.43 0.73 -5.36
CA ILE A 126 16.98 0.81 -6.71
C ILE A 126 18.35 1.46 -6.58
N ASN A 127 19.40 0.72 -6.88
CA ASN A 127 20.79 1.16 -6.76
C ASN A 127 21.46 1.45 -8.11
N SER A 128 20.71 1.30 -9.20
CA SER A 128 21.21 1.45 -10.56
C SER A 128 20.40 2.49 -11.31
N GLN A 129 21.08 3.29 -12.13
CA GLN A 129 20.44 4.17 -13.11
C GLN A 129 19.76 3.39 -14.24
N GLN A 130 19.94 2.07 -14.33
CA GLN A 130 19.37 1.24 -15.39
C GLN A 130 17.92 0.83 -15.11
N VAL A 131 17.52 0.70 -13.84
CA VAL A 131 16.17 0.28 -13.47
C VAL A 131 15.37 1.53 -13.10
N LYS A 132 14.31 1.81 -13.85
CA LYS A 132 13.40 2.93 -13.57
C LYS A 132 12.29 2.53 -12.60
N ARG A 133 11.69 1.37 -12.80
CA ARG A 133 10.57 0.85 -11.99
C ARG A 133 10.76 -0.64 -11.72
N PHE A 134 10.51 -1.06 -10.49
CA PHE A 134 10.53 -2.47 -10.11
C PHE A 134 9.41 -2.76 -9.12
N GLU A 135 8.41 -3.50 -9.60
CA GLU A 135 7.18 -3.77 -8.87
C GLU A 135 6.75 -5.23 -8.98
N ILE A 136 5.99 -5.66 -7.98
CA ILE A 136 5.34 -6.97 -7.91
C ILE A 136 3.88 -6.75 -7.53
N GLY A 137 2.97 -7.50 -8.13
CA GLY A 137 1.56 -7.40 -7.82
C GLY A 137 0.70 -8.50 -8.45
N GLN A 138 -0.60 -8.36 -8.23
CA GLN A 138 -1.65 -9.17 -8.82
C GLN A 138 -2.66 -8.27 -9.54
N GLY A 139 -3.36 -8.83 -10.53
CA GLY A 139 -4.32 -8.08 -11.35
C GLY A 139 -3.64 -6.97 -12.15
N LEU A 140 -2.67 -7.33 -13.00
CA LEU A 140 -2.06 -6.36 -13.91
C LEU A 140 -3.09 -5.91 -14.95
N ASP A 141 -3.35 -4.61 -15.02
CA ASP A 141 -3.99 -4.01 -16.18
C ASP A 141 -2.92 -3.88 -17.28
N SER A 142 -3.00 -4.74 -18.30
CA SER A 142 -2.05 -4.73 -19.42
C SER A 142 -2.13 -3.48 -20.30
N LYS A 143 -3.24 -2.73 -20.25
CA LYS A 143 -3.41 -1.51 -21.03
C LYS A 143 -2.67 -0.33 -20.39
N GLU A 144 -2.78 -0.24 -19.07
CA GLU A 144 -2.20 0.87 -18.29
C GLU A 144 -0.85 0.51 -17.66
N ILE A 145 -0.46 -0.79 -17.69
CA ILE A 145 0.78 -1.32 -17.12
C ILE A 145 0.89 -0.96 -15.62
N VAL A 146 -0.19 -1.23 -14.89
CA VAL A 146 -0.28 -1.03 -13.44
C VAL A 146 -0.91 -2.24 -12.77
N PHE A 147 -0.46 -2.55 -11.55
CA PHE A 147 -1.14 -3.53 -10.71
C PHE A 147 -2.36 -2.92 -10.04
N ILE A 148 -3.48 -3.63 -10.07
CA ILE A 148 -4.68 -3.27 -9.29
C ILE A 148 -4.38 -3.46 -7.81
N ASP A 149 -3.79 -4.60 -7.42
CA ASP A 149 -3.31 -4.83 -6.05
C ASP A 149 -1.83 -4.45 -5.92
N ARG A 150 -1.60 -3.32 -5.25
CA ARG A 150 -0.27 -2.75 -4.96
C ARG A 150 0.20 -3.00 -3.53
N SER A 151 -0.53 -3.80 -2.75
CA SER A 151 -0.22 -4.07 -1.33
C SER A 151 1.08 -4.84 -1.12
N ARG A 152 1.54 -5.56 -2.15
CA ARG A 152 2.68 -6.50 -2.08
C ARG A 152 2.51 -7.54 -0.98
N THR A 153 1.26 -7.86 -0.62
CA THR A 153 0.92 -8.89 0.35
C THR A 153 0.01 -9.90 -0.33
N PHE A 154 0.47 -11.15 -0.42
CA PHE A 154 -0.22 -12.18 -1.19
C PHE A 154 -0.68 -13.32 -0.29
N MET A 155 -1.93 -13.72 -0.44
CA MET A 155 -2.51 -14.89 0.21
C MET A 155 -2.34 -16.10 -0.72
N GLU A 156 -1.45 -17.03 -0.37
CA GLU A 156 -1.15 -18.26 -1.14
C GLU A 156 -0.99 -18.02 -2.65
N PRO A 157 -0.08 -17.12 -3.07
CA PRO A 157 0.08 -16.83 -4.48
C PRO A 157 0.55 -18.08 -5.22
N LYS A 158 -0.22 -18.51 -6.23
CA LYS A 158 0.26 -19.49 -7.22
C LYS A 158 1.09 -18.79 -8.31
N LEU A 159 0.69 -17.57 -8.62
CA LEU A 159 1.30 -16.72 -9.63
C LEU A 159 1.33 -15.29 -9.11
N VAL A 160 2.45 -14.62 -9.31
CA VAL A 160 2.55 -13.16 -9.24
C VAL A 160 3.13 -12.64 -10.54
N LYS A 161 2.83 -11.38 -10.82
CA LYS A 161 3.44 -10.68 -11.94
C LYS A 161 4.48 -9.71 -11.41
N VAL A 162 5.60 -9.65 -12.12
CA VAL A 162 6.69 -8.71 -11.86
C VAL A 162 6.76 -7.74 -13.03
N LEU A 163 6.77 -6.45 -12.73
CA LEU A 163 6.96 -5.38 -13.70
C LEU A 163 8.34 -4.77 -13.50
N ILE A 164 9.12 -4.74 -14.57
CA ILE A 164 10.42 -4.09 -14.61
C ILE A 164 10.43 -3.08 -15.75
N GLU A 165 10.59 -1.80 -15.43
CA GLU A 165 10.79 -0.74 -16.41
C GLU A 165 12.25 -0.31 -16.38
N TRP A 166 12.86 -0.21 -17.56
CA TRP A 166 14.26 0.11 -17.72
C TRP A 166 14.43 1.56 -18.18
N GLU A 167 15.43 2.24 -17.63
CA GLU A 167 15.85 3.57 -18.08
C GLU A 167 16.78 3.46 -19.31
N SER A 168 17.48 2.33 -19.44
CA SER A 168 18.41 2.04 -20.55
C SER A 168 18.41 0.54 -20.86
N MET A 169 18.89 0.18 -22.05
CA MET A 169 18.93 -1.21 -22.51
C MET A 169 19.61 -2.12 -21.48
N THR A 170 18.97 -3.25 -21.18
CA THR A 170 19.53 -4.25 -20.27
C THR A 170 20.68 -5.02 -20.88
N ASP A 171 21.67 -5.32 -20.04
CA ASP A 171 22.76 -6.22 -20.40
C ASP A 171 22.26 -7.67 -20.47
N ASN A 172 22.85 -8.46 -21.36
CA ASN A 172 22.55 -9.89 -21.57
C ASN A 172 22.72 -10.77 -20.32
N ASP A 173 23.38 -10.26 -19.27
CA ASP A 173 23.74 -11.01 -18.07
C ASP A 173 22.97 -10.54 -16.84
N THR A 174 21.73 -10.08 -17.06
CA THR A 174 20.85 -9.65 -15.97
C THR A 174 19.88 -10.77 -15.60
N SER A 175 19.71 -11.02 -14.31
CA SER A 175 18.82 -12.06 -13.79
C SER A 175 17.93 -11.55 -12.67
N LEU A 176 16.67 -11.97 -12.68
CA LEU A 176 15.74 -11.85 -11.56
C LEU A 176 15.94 -13.04 -10.62
N VAL A 177 16.13 -12.77 -9.34
CA VAL A 177 16.37 -13.75 -8.29
C VAL A 177 15.27 -13.65 -7.26
N ILE A 178 14.73 -14.80 -6.84
CA ILE A 178 13.71 -14.91 -5.81
C ILE A 178 14.30 -15.61 -4.60
N ASN A 179 14.27 -14.93 -3.47
CA ASN A 179 14.77 -15.42 -2.20
C ASN A 179 13.61 -15.73 -1.26
N SER A 180 13.68 -16.88 -0.58
CA SER A 180 12.76 -17.24 0.49
C SER A 180 12.97 -16.37 1.73
N PRO A 181 12.06 -16.42 2.73
CA PRO A 181 12.25 -15.72 4.00
C PRO A 181 13.51 -16.15 4.79
N SER A 182 14.07 -17.32 4.49
CA SER A 182 15.33 -17.79 5.10
C SER A 182 16.58 -17.23 4.38
N GLY A 183 16.40 -16.54 3.25
CA GLY A 183 17.47 -16.06 2.38
C GLY A 183 17.93 -17.06 1.34
N ALA A 184 17.30 -18.25 1.27
CA ALA A 184 17.61 -19.24 0.24
C ALA A 184 17.17 -18.76 -1.14
N VAL A 185 18.05 -18.85 -2.15
CA VAL A 185 17.71 -18.59 -3.55
C VAL A 185 16.86 -19.75 -4.07
N LEU A 186 15.59 -19.50 -4.37
CA LEU A 186 14.67 -20.53 -4.84
C LEU A 186 14.51 -20.55 -6.35
N GLN A 187 14.67 -19.40 -7.00
CA GLN A 187 14.57 -19.29 -8.45
C GLN A 187 15.47 -18.18 -8.98
N ARG A 188 16.02 -18.43 -10.16
CA ARG A 188 16.74 -17.45 -10.97
C ARG A 188 16.16 -17.46 -12.38
N VAL A 189 15.77 -16.29 -12.89
CA VAL A 189 15.19 -16.11 -14.21
C VAL A 189 16.07 -15.15 -14.99
N LYS A 190 16.69 -15.64 -16.07
CA LYS A 190 17.49 -14.80 -16.96
C LYS A 190 16.60 -13.81 -17.70
N LEU A 191 16.92 -12.53 -17.60
CA LEU A 191 16.16 -11.46 -18.26
C LEU A 191 16.70 -11.26 -19.67
N LEU A 192 15.78 -11.09 -20.62
CA LEU A 192 16.15 -10.77 -21.98
C LEU A 192 16.47 -9.27 -22.10
N PRO A 193 17.43 -8.91 -22.99
CA PRO A 193 17.68 -7.53 -23.36
C PRO A 193 16.41 -6.84 -23.84
N SER A 194 16.01 -5.75 -23.19
CA SER A 194 14.82 -4.97 -23.54
C SER A 194 15.00 -3.52 -23.13
N ILE A 195 14.37 -2.63 -23.90
CA ILE A 195 14.15 -1.22 -23.54
C ILE A 195 12.69 -1.02 -23.11
N GLU A 196 11.79 -1.92 -23.52
CA GLU A 196 10.38 -1.89 -23.14
C GLU A 196 10.17 -2.45 -21.73
N PRO A 197 9.09 -2.03 -21.03
CA PRO A 197 8.70 -2.63 -19.77
C PRO A 197 8.55 -4.16 -19.90
N LEU A 198 9.24 -4.89 -19.04
CA LEU A 198 9.15 -6.34 -18.96
C LEU A 198 8.09 -6.72 -17.93
N ILE A 199 7.13 -7.54 -18.37
CA ILE A 199 6.15 -8.19 -17.51
C ILE A 199 6.51 -9.67 -17.44
N ILE A 200 6.80 -10.15 -16.24
CA ILE A 200 7.25 -11.52 -16.00
C ILE A 200 6.23 -12.22 -15.13
N ASP A 201 5.73 -13.35 -15.63
CA ASP A 201 4.91 -14.28 -14.86
C ASP A 201 5.82 -15.15 -14.00
N VAL A 202 5.72 -14.97 -12.68
CA VAL A 202 6.50 -15.71 -11.69
C VAL A 202 5.59 -16.74 -11.03
N VAL A 203 5.81 -18.00 -11.39
CA VAL A 203 5.17 -19.15 -10.73
C VAL A 203 5.88 -19.36 -9.40
N PHE A 204 5.12 -19.31 -8.30
CA PHE A 204 5.72 -19.48 -6.98
C PHE A 204 6.28 -20.90 -6.80
N PRO A 205 7.51 -21.03 -6.31
CA PRO A 205 8.07 -22.35 -6.02
C PRO A 205 7.22 -23.04 -4.94
N VAL A 206 7.03 -24.34 -5.10
CA VAL A 206 6.36 -25.16 -4.08
C VAL A 206 7.32 -25.33 -2.91
N VAL A 207 7.14 -24.53 -1.87
CA VAL A 207 7.92 -24.59 -0.63
C VAL A 207 7.04 -25.14 0.48
N SER A 208 7.56 -26.06 1.29
CA SER A 208 6.84 -26.59 2.45
C SER A 208 6.57 -25.49 3.48
N SER A 209 5.38 -25.50 4.08
CA SER A 209 5.14 -24.77 5.34
C SER A 209 6.12 -25.28 6.40
N PRO A 210 6.76 -24.42 7.21
CA PRO A 210 6.48 -23.00 7.45
C PRO A 210 7.23 -21.98 6.57
N GLU A 211 8.12 -22.42 5.68
CA GLU A 211 9.02 -21.52 4.94
C GLU A 211 8.28 -20.64 3.92
N MET A 212 7.09 -21.07 3.48
CA MET A 212 6.23 -20.29 2.59
C MET A 212 5.78 -18.95 3.22
N ILE A 213 5.59 -18.91 4.54
CA ILE A 213 5.06 -17.74 5.25
C ILE A 213 6.20 -16.80 5.66
N GLY A 214 6.21 -15.58 5.15
CA GLY A 214 7.17 -14.57 5.58
C GLY A 214 7.30 -13.38 4.65
N ILE A 215 8.36 -12.61 4.90
CA ILE A 215 8.82 -11.55 4.00
C ILE A 215 9.79 -12.18 3.02
N TRP A 216 9.41 -12.19 1.77
CA TRP A 216 10.20 -12.65 0.65
C TRP A 216 10.93 -11.47 0.01
N GLN A 217 11.97 -11.77 -0.74
CA GLN A 217 12.73 -10.78 -1.49
C GLN A 217 12.87 -11.18 -2.95
N MET A 218 12.69 -10.23 -3.85
CA MET A 218 13.09 -10.34 -5.24
C MET A 218 14.19 -9.33 -5.53
N SER A 219 15.19 -9.75 -6.29
CA SER A 219 16.34 -8.91 -6.64
C SER A 219 16.68 -9.04 -8.12
N ILE A 220 17.08 -7.93 -8.73
CA ILE A 220 17.66 -7.87 -10.07
C ILE A 220 19.17 -7.74 -9.90
N ILE A 221 19.94 -8.68 -10.44
CA ILE A 221 21.39 -8.72 -10.33
C ILE A 221 22.06 -8.94 -11.69
N LYS A 222 23.30 -8.47 -11.85
CA LYS A 222 24.16 -8.84 -12.98
C LYS A 222 25.02 -10.05 -12.64
N GLU A 223 24.98 -11.09 -13.46
CA GLU A 223 25.61 -12.39 -13.20
C GLU A 223 27.15 -12.31 -13.11
N ASN A 224 27.78 -11.50 -13.96
CA ASN A 224 29.25 -11.46 -14.05
C ASN A 224 29.93 -10.76 -12.86
N HIS A 225 29.19 -9.99 -12.08
CA HIS A 225 29.76 -9.17 -10.99
C HIS A 225 28.98 -9.28 -9.68
N GLU A 226 27.91 -10.08 -9.65
CA GLU A 226 26.89 -10.06 -8.59
C GLU A 226 26.42 -8.63 -8.25
N ASN A 227 26.51 -7.73 -9.23
CA ASN A 227 26.17 -6.33 -9.03
C ASN A 227 24.67 -6.21 -8.85
N PHE A 228 24.29 -5.77 -7.67
CA PHE A 228 22.92 -5.51 -7.27
C PHE A 228 22.36 -4.28 -7.99
N LEU A 229 21.27 -4.45 -8.74
CA LEU A 229 20.60 -3.36 -9.46
C LEU A 229 19.38 -2.84 -8.70
N ALA A 230 18.51 -3.76 -8.27
CA ALA A 230 17.33 -3.42 -7.49
C ALA A 230 16.85 -4.60 -6.64
N SER A 231 16.17 -4.33 -5.52
CA SER A 231 15.45 -5.32 -4.71
C SER A 231 14.09 -4.78 -4.35
N LEU A 232 13.14 -5.69 -4.16
CA LEU A 232 11.90 -5.41 -3.47
C LEU A 232 11.61 -6.53 -2.47
N ASN A 233 10.96 -6.18 -1.36
CA ASN A 233 10.39 -7.18 -0.45
C ASN A 233 8.87 -7.21 -0.61
N PHE A 234 8.28 -8.37 -0.34
CA PHE A 234 6.84 -8.60 -0.35
C PHE A 234 6.47 -9.69 0.66
N VAL A 235 5.20 -9.77 1.01
CA VAL A 235 4.71 -10.71 2.03
C VAL A 235 3.93 -11.84 1.37
N VAL A 236 4.17 -13.07 1.84
CA VAL A 236 3.36 -14.24 1.50
C VAL A 236 2.79 -14.84 2.79
N LEU A 237 1.48 -15.04 2.80
CA LEU A 237 0.73 -15.64 3.91
C LEU A 237 -0.04 -16.87 3.41
N LEU A 238 -0.47 -17.75 4.33
CA LEU A 238 -1.39 -18.85 4.00
C LEU A 238 -2.84 -18.43 4.24
N SER A 239 -3.76 -19.09 3.55
CA SER A 239 -5.18 -18.79 3.57
C SER A 239 -5.90 -19.46 4.74
N ASP A 240 -5.29 -20.48 5.33
CA ASP A 240 -5.75 -21.12 6.56
C ASP A 240 -5.33 -20.30 7.79
N GLU A 241 -6.33 -19.93 8.59
CA GLU A 241 -6.15 -19.19 9.84
C GLU A 241 -6.42 -20.11 11.03
N ASP A 242 -5.38 -20.79 11.51
CA ASP A 242 -5.35 -21.17 12.93
C ASP A 242 -4.84 -19.97 13.76
N GLN A 243 -5.23 -19.89 15.03
CA GLN A 243 -4.82 -18.82 15.95
C GLN A 243 -3.29 -18.65 16.00
N THR A 244 -2.55 -19.75 15.94
CA THR A 244 -1.07 -19.74 15.91
C THR A 244 -0.53 -19.00 14.68
N LEU A 245 -1.15 -19.22 13.51
CA LEU A 245 -0.77 -18.55 12.27
C LEU A 245 -1.14 -17.07 12.30
N HIS A 246 -2.28 -16.73 12.90
CA HIS A 246 -2.71 -15.34 13.04
C HIS A 246 -1.69 -14.48 13.80
N ILE A 247 -1.18 -14.94 14.95
CA ILE A 247 -0.14 -14.24 15.72
C ILE A 247 1.13 -14.05 14.88
N ARG A 248 1.51 -15.08 14.10
CA ARG A 248 2.66 -15.00 13.20
C ARG A 248 2.44 -14.00 12.07
N TYR A 249 1.24 -13.93 11.49
CA TYR A 249 0.88 -12.96 10.45
C TYR A 249 0.98 -11.54 10.98
N LEU A 250 0.41 -11.26 12.14
CA LEU A 250 0.53 -9.95 12.78
C LEU A 250 1.99 -9.57 13.04
N THR A 251 2.84 -10.53 13.43
CA THR A 251 4.27 -10.29 13.62
C THR A 251 4.98 -9.94 12.31
N ILE A 252 4.61 -10.57 11.20
CA ILE A 252 5.14 -10.29 9.86
C ILE A 252 4.65 -8.93 9.37
N LEU A 253 3.35 -8.66 9.49
CA LEU A 253 2.74 -7.40 9.10
C LEU A 253 3.35 -6.23 9.87
N LYS A 254 3.63 -6.37 11.17
CA LYS A 254 4.35 -5.34 11.96
C LYS A 254 5.74 -4.99 11.43
N LYS A 255 6.41 -5.92 10.76
CA LYS A 255 7.72 -5.65 10.14
C LYS A 255 7.56 -5.00 8.77
N PHE A 256 6.50 -5.36 8.04
CA PHE A 256 6.30 -4.96 6.66
C PHE A 256 5.50 -3.66 6.49
N TRP A 257 4.53 -3.46 7.36
CA TRP A 257 3.68 -2.28 7.45
C TRP A 257 4.01 -1.52 8.74
N SER A 258 3.94 -0.20 8.68
CA SER A 258 4.04 0.65 9.87
C SER A 258 2.74 1.40 10.08
N ILE A 259 2.26 1.39 11.32
CA ILE A 259 1.28 2.39 11.74
C ILE A 259 2.03 3.70 11.85
N SER A 260 1.75 4.59 10.91
CA SER A 260 2.44 5.87 10.80
C SER A 260 1.81 6.90 11.72
N ASN A 261 0.49 7.07 11.62
CA ASN A 261 -0.27 8.08 12.36
C ASN A 261 -1.61 7.52 12.80
N MET A 262 -2.21 8.19 13.78
CA MET A 262 -3.60 8.01 14.19
C MET A 262 -4.20 9.37 14.50
N CYS A 263 -5.48 9.57 14.19
CA CYS A 263 -6.22 10.77 14.52
C CYS A 263 -7.63 10.46 15.00
N THR A 264 -8.29 11.47 15.56
CA THR A 264 -9.67 11.43 16.06
C THR A 264 -10.44 12.65 15.58
N THR A 265 -11.75 12.51 15.36
CA THR A 265 -12.63 13.65 15.03
C THR A 265 -13.04 14.47 16.25
N ASN A 266 -12.87 13.95 17.48
CA ASN A 266 -13.16 14.70 18.70
C ASN A 266 -11.91 15.38 19.26
N ILE A 267 -11.78 16.69 19.03
CA ILE A 267 -10.67 17.52 19.52
C ILE A 267 -10.61 17.56 21.06
N ASN A 268 -11.74 17.37 21.75
CA ASN A 268 -11.80 17.32 23.22
C ASN A 268 -11.28 16.00 23.80
N SER A 269 -11.00 14.98 22.95
CA SER A 269 -10.27 13.78 23.36
C SER A 269 -8.76 14.02 23.50
N SER A 270 -8.32 15.28 23.65
CA SER A 270 -6.96 15.73 23.97
C SER A 270 -6.32 15.05 25.18
N LEU A 271 -7.09 14.23 25.92
CA LEU A 271 -6.65 13.31 26.96
C LEU A 271 -5.62 12.27 26.49
N CYS A 272 -5.35 12.15 25.18
CA CYS A 272 -4.40 11.18 24.62
C CYS A 272 -3.10 11.79 24.05
N ASN A 273 -2.83 13.09 24.27
CA ASN A 273 -1.73 13.82 23.63
C ASN A 273 -0.29 13.48 24.12
N ASP A 274 -0.13 12.62 25.13
CA ASP A 274 1.15 12.43 25.86
C ASP A 274 2.01 11.22 25.39
N LEU A 275 1.95 10.85 24.11
CA LEU A 275 2.54 9.59 23.61
C LEU A 275 3.77 9.71 22.71
N SER A 276 4.27 10.91 22.40
CA SER A 276 5.42 11.08 21.49
C SER A 276 6.72 10.40 21.95
N ASN A 277 6.82 9.95 23.21
CA ASN A 277 8.08 9.46 23.80
C ASN A 277 8.20 7.93 23.97
N GLN A 278 7.13 7.13 23.83
CA GLN A 278 7.20 5.67 24.11
C GLN A 278 6.77 4.76 22.96
N THR A 279 5.81 5.19 22.13
CA THR A 279 5.47 4.51 20.88
C THR A 279 5.89 5.43 19.74
N LYS A 280 6.50 4.89 18.68
CA LYS A 280 6.86 5.69 17.48
C LYS A 280 5.64 6.22 16.72
N ILE A 281 4.42 6.03 17.25
CA ILE A 281 3.18 6.45 16.63
C ILE A 281 2.93 7.91 17.00
N ILE A 282 2.87 8.77 15.98
CA ILE A 282 2.47 10.16 16.18
C ILE A 282 0.93 10.16 16.22
N ALA A 283 0.37 10.16 17.42
CA ALA A 283 -1.04 10.46 17.59
C ALA A 283 -1.23 11.96 17.33
N SER A 284 -1.82 12.31 16.19
CA SER A 284 -2.26 13.68 15.91
C SER A 284 -3.65 13.88 16.48
N SER A 285 -3.90 14.99 17.17
CA SER A 285 -5.14 15.16 17.94
C SER A 285 -6.41 15.41 17.11
N ASP A 286 -6.29 15.72 15.82
CA ASP A 286 -7.42 16.17 15.00
C ASP A 286 -7.30 15.67 13.56
N CYS A 287 -8.24 14.82 13.13
CA CYS A 287 -8.30 14.29 11.77
C CYS A 287 -8.50 15.38 10.71
N PHE A 288 -9.21 16.47 11.03
CA PHE A 288 -9.47 17.55 10.08
C PHE A 288 -8.20 18.32 9.68
N GLN A 289 -7.11 18.14 10.42
CA GLN A 289 -5.81 18.77 10.14
C GLN A 289 -4.82 17.83 9.43
N GLN A 290 -5.18 16.56 9.27
CA GLN A 290 -4.29 15.54 8.72
C GLN A 290 -4.51 15.37 7.22
N ARG A 291 -3.58 15.82 6.37
CA ARG A 291 -3.72 15.72 4.90
C ARG A 291 -3.98 14.32 4.32
N TRP A 292 -3.66 13.27 5.07
CA TRP A 292 -3.89 11.88 4.67
C TRP A 292 -5.26 11.35 5.10
N SER A 293 -5.96 12.07 5.98
CA SER A 293 -7.22 11.67 6.59
C SER A 293 -8.37 11.90 5.62
N TYR A 294 -9.34 10.99 5.64
CA TYR A 294 -10.62 11.16 4.96
C TYR A 294 -11.38 12.43 5.40
N PHE A 295 -11.18 12.87 6.65
CA PHE A 295 -11.84 14.06 7.20
C PHE A 295 -11.15 15.37 6.81
N PHE A 296 -9.98 15.30 6.19
CA PHE A 296 -9.31 16.49 5.72
C PHE A 296 -10.16 17.15 4.65
N TYR A 297 -10.34 18.47 4.78
CA TYR A 297 -11.09 19.24 3.80
C TYR A 297 -10.37 19.22 2.45
N ASP A 298 -10.92 18.47 1.49
CA ASP A 298 -10.37 18.33 0.15
C ASP A 298 -11.12 19.25 -0.83
N ILE A 299 -10.53 20.43 -1.02
CA ILE A 299 -11.05 21.47 -1.93
C ILE A 299 -11.26 20.94 -3.35
N LYS A 300 -10.58 19.87 -3.78
CA LYS A 300 -10.74 19.30 -5.12
C LYS A 300 -12.06 18.56 -5.30
N SER A 301 -12.55 17.88 -4.27
CA SER A 301 -13.68 16.95 -4.37
C SER A 301 -15.00 17.49 -3.77
N ASP A 302 -14.95 18.54 -2.95
CA ASP A 302 -16.11 19.13 -2.23
C ASP A 302 -16.96 20.14 -3.05
N TRP A 303 -17.33 19.83 -4.30
CA TRP A 303 -18.13 20.70 -5.17
C TRP A 303 -19.65 20.50 -5.10
#